data_AF-A0A4S8L916-F1
#
_entry.id   AF-A0A4S8L916-F1
#
_cell.length_a   1.000
_cell.length_b   1.000
_cell.length_c   1.000
_cell.angle_alpha   90.00
_cell.angle_beta   90.00
_cell.angle_gamma   90.00
#
_symmetry.space_group_name_H-M   'P 1'
#
loop_
_entity.id
_entity.type
_entity.pdbx_description
1 polymer ?
#
loop_
_entity_poly.entity_id
_entity_poly.type
_entity_poly.pdbx_seq_one_letter_code
_entity_poly.pdbx_strand_id
1 'polypeptide(L)'
;NFTGDRVLANTILFKSEFVLWLEMAYAIPEGDIGRAFEILKVWIIHFAGGSHPNYVLYLLDIYCLIRYESSQDLKNALLNNWLVNLTGELGKWIEGDLMQEHFN
;
A
#
# COMPACT_ATOMS: atom_id res chain seq x y z
N ASN A 1 -1.29 27.49 16.70
CA ASN A 1 -2.72 27.12 16.62
C ASN A 1 -3.20 27.22 15.18
N PHE A 2 -3.85 26.17 14.68
CA PHE A 2 -4.46 26.17 13.34
C PHE A 2 -5.65 27.14 13.30
N THR A 3 -5.64 28.08 12.36
CA THR A 3 -6.63 29.17 12.21
C THR A 3 -7.61 28.97 11.04
N GLY A 4 -7.49 27.87 10.30
CA GLY A 4 -8.39 27.55 9.18
C GLY A 4 -9.68 26.84 9.62
N ASP A 5 -10.56 26.59 8.64
CA ASP A 5 -11.74 25.74 8.83
C ASP A 5 -11.31 24.28 9.05
N ARG A 6 -11.42 23.83 10.29
CA ARG A 6 -11.01 22.48 10.69
C ARG A 6 -11.92 21.40 10.13
N VAL A 7 -13.21 21.67 9.95
CA VAL A 7 -14.17 20.69 9.39
C VAL A 7 -13.86 20.47 7.92
N LEU A 8 -13.63 21.55 7.17
CA LEU A 8 -13.24 21.47 5.77
C LEU A 8 -11.89 20.77 5.61
N ALA A 9 -10.87 21.17 6.38
CA ALA A 9 -9.54 20.56 6.32
C ALA A 9 -9.58 19.05 6.59
N ASN A 10 -10.28 18.64 7.65
CA ASN A 10 -10.44 17.21 7.98
C ASN A 10 -11.22 16.46 6.90
N THR A 11 -12.23 17.08 6.30
CA THR A 11 -13.01 16.46 5.21
C THR A 11 -12.16 16.23 3.96
N ILE A 12 -11.28 17.19 3.62
CA ILE A 12 -10.35 17.06 2.49
C ILE A 12 -9.38 15.91 2.75
N LEU A 13 -8.77 15.87 3.94
CA LEU A 13 -7.85 14.80 4.32
C LEU A 13 -8.53 13.43 4.29
N PHE A 14 -9.72 13.32 4.89
CA PHE A 14 -10.50 12.08 4.88
C PHE A 14 -10.78 11.59 3.46
N LYS A 15 -11.23 12.47 2.55
CA LYS A 15 -11.50 12.09 1.16
C LYS A 15 -10.24 11.65 0.41
N SER A 16 -9.11 12.33 0.66
CA SER A 16 -7.82 11.98 0.06
C SER A 16 -7.30 10.63 0.54
N GLU A 17 -7.51 10.28 1.81
CA GLU A 17 -7.12 8.97 2.32
C GLU A 17 -8.10 7.87 1.88
N PHE A 18 -9.40 8.17 1.92
CA PHE A 18 -10.45 7.23 1.52
C PHE A 18 -10.30 6.75 0.08
N VAL A 19 -9.93 7.63 -0.86
CA VAL A 19 -9.74 7.22 -2.26
C VAL A 19 -8.58 6.24 -2.43
N LEU A 20 -7.51 6.38 -1.65
CA LEU A 20 -6.37 5.47 -1.67
C LEU A 20 -6.74 4.10 -1.09
N TRP A 21 -7.51 4.09 0.01
CA TRP A 21 -8.05 2.86 0.58
C TRP A 21 -9.01 2.15 -0.38
N LEU A 22 -9.89 2.90 -1.05
CA LEU A 22 -10.80 2.34 -2.04
C LEU A 22 -10.03 1.72 -3.20
N GLU A 23 -9.02 2.41 -3.71
CA GLU A 23 -8.16 1.89 -4.79
C GLU A 23 -7.41 0.62 -4.35
N MET A 24 -6.90 0.57 -3.12
CA MET A 24 -6.27 -0.64 -2.57
C MET A 24 -7.26 -1.80 -2.52
N ALA A 25 -8.49 -1.55 -2.05
CA ALA A 25 -9.55 -2.55 -1.95
C ALA A 25 -9.98 -3.13 -3.31
N TYR A 26 -9.74 -2.42 -4.43
CA TYR A 26 -9.92 -2.96 -5.79
C TYR A 26 -8.66 -3.63 -6.33
N ALA A 27 -7.49 -3.02 -6.12
CA ALA A 27 -6.23 -3.53 -6.64
C ALA A 27 -5.90 -4.94 -6.12
N ILE A 28 -6.14 -5.19 -4.82
CA ILE A 28 -5.84 -6.47 -4.18
C ILE A 28 -6.64 -7.63 -4.82
N PRO A 29 -7.99 -7.66 -4.82
CA PRO A 29 -8.74 -8.78 -5.37
C PRO A 29 -8.55 -8.96 -6.89
N GLU A 30 -8.21 -7.89 -7.61
CA GLU A 30 -7.84 -7.94 -9.03
C GLU A 30 -6.43 -8.52 -9.27
N GLY A 31 -5.62 -8.67 -8.23
CA GLY A 31 -4.24 -9.16 -8.33
C GLY A 31 -3.26 -8.14 -8.88
N ASP A 32 -3.61 -6.85 -8.89
CA ASP A 32 -2.78 -5.80 -9.46
C ASP A 32 -1.85 -5.20 -8.39
N ILE A 33 -0.71 -5.87 -8.22
CA ILE A 33 0.33 -5.41 -7.30
C ILE A 33 1.00 -4.09 -7.73
N GLY A 34 0.93 -3.76 -9.03
CA GLY A 34 1.47 -2.50 -9.54
C GLY A 34 0.68 -1.31 -8.99
N ARG A 35 -0.66 -1.39 -9.03
CA ARG A 35 -1.56 -0.39 -8.44
C ARG A 35 -1.38 -0.29 -6.93
N ALA A 36 -1.33 -1.42 -6.24
CA ALA A 36 -1.07 -1.44 -4.79
C ALA A 36 0.26 -0.77 -4.43
N PHE A 37 1.34 -1.05 -5.17
CA PHE A 37 2.66 -0.45 -4.94
C PHE A 37 2.68 1.07 -5.17
N GLU A 38 1.93 1.57 -6.16
CA GLU A 38 1.77 3.01 -6.39
C GLU A 38 1.07 3.71 -5.22
N ILE A 39 0.09 3.04 -4.58
CA ILE A 39 -0.57 3.54 -3.36
C ILE A 39 0.41 3.59 -2.18
N LEU A 40 1.19 2.53 -1.97
CA LEU A 40 2.20 2.49 -0.91
C LEU A 40 3.19 3.65 -1.00
N LYS A 41 3.60 4.01 -2.23
CA LYS A 41 4.45 5.19 -2.49
C LYS A 41 3.78 6.49 -2.02
N VAL A 42 2.49 6.68 -2.29
CA VAL A 42 1.74 7.86 -1.83
C VAL A 42 1.61 7.85 -0.30
N TRP A 43 1.39 6.69 0.30
CA TRP A 43 1.29 6.55 1.76
C TRP A 43 2.57 6.92 2.51
N ILE A 44 3.76 6.82 1.92
CA ILE A 44 5.00 7.36 2.52
C ILE A 44 4.81 8.83 2.92
N ILE A 45 4.21 9.64 2.04
CA ILE A 45 3.98 11.07 2.27
C ILE A 45 2.91 11.28 3.34
N HIS A 46 1.82 10.50 3.30
CA HIS A 46 0.77 10.59 4.32
C HIS A 46 1.29 10.25 5.71
N PHE A 47 2.04 9.15 5.87
CA PHE A 47 2.62 8.77 7.15
C PHE A 47 3.67 9.79 7.64
N ALA A 48 4.43 10.41 6.73
CA ALA A 48 5.39 11.45 7.07
C ALA A 48 4.71 12.72 7.61
N GLY A 49 3.47 12.97 7.21
CA GLY A 49 2.63 14.04 7.78
C GLY A 49 2.05 13.72 9.17
N GLY A 50 2.15 12.46 9.63
CA GLY A 50 1.64 11.99 10.91
C GLY A 50 2.72 11.77 11.97
N SER A 51 2.35 11.06 13.04
CA SER A 51 3.23 10.72 14.17
C SER A 51 3.78 9.29 14.08
N HIS A 52 3.96 8.75 12.88
CA HIS A 52 4.17 7.33 12.61
C HIS A 52 5.51 7.05 11.88
N PRO A 53 6.66 7.40 12.46
CA PRO A 53 7.95 7.38 11.75
C PRO A 53 8.39 5.97 11.31
N ASN A 54 8.02 4.92 12.05
CA ASN A 54 8.36 3.55 11.69
C ASN A 54 7.70 3.12 10.37
N TYR A 55 6.44 3.52 10.16
CA TYR A 55 5.74 3.23 8.91
C TYR A 55 6.34 3.98 7.72
N VAL A 56 6.81 5.21 7.94
CA VAL A 56 7.52 5.99 6.91
C VAL A 56 8.81 5.29 6.50
N LEU A 57 9.66 4.94 7.46
CA LEU A 57 10.94 4.30 7.19
C LEU A 57 10.75 2.95 6.49
N TYR A 58 9.83 2.13 6.99
CA TYR A 58 9.54 0.83 6.40
C TYR A 58 9.08 0.93 4.94
N LEU A 59 8.11 1.79 4.64
CA LEU A 59 7.62 1.95 3.27
C LEU A 59 8.66 2.61 2.35
N LEU A 60 9.47 3.53 2.88
CA LEU A 60 10.56 4.13 2.12
C LEU A 60 11.63 3.11 1.77
N ASP A 61 12.04 2.27 2.71
CA ASP A 61 13.02 1.19 2.49
C ASP A 61 12.49 0.21 1.44
N ILE A 62 11.22 -0.22 1.53
CA ILE A 62 10.57 -1.07 0.53
C ILE A 62 10.57 -0.40 -0.85
N TYR A 63 10.20 0.88 -0.92
CA TYR A 63 10.17 1.60 -2.18
C TYR A 63 11.57 1.68 -2.80
N CYS A 64 12.59 1.97 -2.00
CA CYS A 64 13.98 2.02 -2.44
C CYS A 64 14.49 0.66 -2.92
N LEU A 65 14.22 -0.40 -2.15
CA LEU A 65 14.55 -1.77 -2.48
C LEU A 65 14.03 -2.14 -3.87
N ILE A 66 12.74 -1.91 -4.10
CA ILE A 66 12.06 -2.29 -5.35
C ILE A 66 12.48 -1.39 -6.52
N ARG A 67 12.68 -0.08 -6.27
CA ARG A 67 12.87 0.91 -7.35
C ARG A 67 14.33 1.09 -7.77
N TYR A 68 15.27 0.96 -6.85
CA TYR A 68 16.66 1.36 -7.06
C TYR A 68 17.68 0.27 -6.75
N GLU A 69 17.39 -0.64 -5.81
CA GLU A 69 18.39 -1.60 -5.30
C GLU A 69 18.24 -3.01 -5.91
N SER A 70 17.04 -3.34 -6.39
CA SER A 70 16.76 -4.66 -6.98
C SER A 70 17.10 -4.72 -8.47
N SER A 71 17.63 -5.87 -8.90
CA SER A 71 17.61 -6.24 -10.32
C SER A 71 16.17 -6.40 -10.82
N GLN A 72 15.97 -6.39 -12.14
CA GLN A 72 14.63 -6.58 -12.71
C GLN A 72 14.00 -7.91 -12.28
N ASP A 73 14.79 -8.97 -12.22
CA ASP A 73 14.32 -10.30 -11.80
C ASP A 73 13.95 -10.32 -10.32
N LEU A 74 14.76 -9.71 -9.45
CA LEU A 74 14.44 -9.61 -8.02
C LEU A 74 13.19 -8.77 -7.77
N LYS A 75 13.06 -7.63 -8.47
CA LYS A 75 11.86 -6.80 -8.42
C LYS A 75 10.62 -7.60 -8.79
N ASN A 76 10.67 -8.37 -9.88
CA ASN A 76 9.55 -9.20 -10.32
C ASN A 76 9.23 -10.27 -9.28
N ALA A 77 10.24 -10.93 -8.72
CA ALA A 77 10.06 -11.94 -7.68
C ALA A 77 9.40 -11.37 -6.41
N LEU A 78 9.85 -10.19 -5.95
CA LEU A 78 9.28 -9.52 -4.78
C LEU A 78 7.81 -9.15 -5.00
N LEU A 79 7.49 -8.46 -6.10
CA LEU A 79 6.13 -8.03 -6.40
C LEU A 79 5.19 -9.22 -6.63
N ASN A 80 5.63 -10.28 -7.30
CA ASN A 80 4.83 -11.48 -7.52
C ASN A 80 4.60 -12.30 -6.24
N ASN A 81 5.35 -12.04 -5.16
CA ASN A 81 5.19 -12.75 -3.89
C ASN A 81 4.17 -12.10 -2.95
N TRP A 82 3.79 -10.85 -3.18
CA TRP A 82 2.94 -10.11 -2.25
C TRP A 82 1.45 -10.43 -2.33
N LEU A 83 0.94 -10.87 -3.48
CA LEU A 83 -0.44 -11.29 -3.64
C LEU A 83 -0.48 -12.77 -4.00
N VAL A 84 -1.47 -13.47 -3.46
CA VAL A 84 -1.69 -14.90 -3.73
C VAL A 84 -3.15 -15.15 -4.05
N ASN A 85 -3.40 -16.08 -4.97
CA ASN A 85 -4.74 -16.59 -5.26
C ASN A 85 -4.75 -18.11 -5.10
N LEU A 86 -5.25 -18.57 -3.95
CA LEU A 86 -5.28 -20.00 -3.60
C LEU A 86 -6.36 -20.78 -4.35
N THR A 87 -7.36 -20.09 -4.89
CA THR A 87 -8.52 -20.70 -5.56
C THR A 87 -8.36 -20.77 -7.07
N GLY A 88 -7.55 -19.87 -7.65
CA GLY A 88 -7.45 -19.65 -9.09
C GLY A 88 -8.63 -18.88 -9.69
N GLU A 89 -9.60 -18.44 -8.89
CA GLU A 89 -10.77 -17.69 -9.35
C GLU A 89 -10.48 -16.19 -9.49
N LEU A 90 -11.09 -15.54 -10.48
CA LEU A 90 -11.01 -14.09 -10.65
C LEU A 90 -11.56 -13.36 -9.42
N GLY A 91 -10.89 -12.30 -8.96
CA GLY A 91 -11.36 -11.52 -7.81
C GLY A 91 -11.04 -12.13 -6.45
N LYS A 92 -10.26 -13.22 -6.39
CA LYS A 92 -9.92 -13.97 -5.16
C LYS A 92 -8.45 -13.87 -4.77
N TRP A 93 -7.75 -12.88 -5.27
CA TRP A 93 -6.43 -12.54 -4.77
C TRP A 93 -6.53 -11.95 -3.36
N ILE A 94 -5.58 -12.29 -2.51
CA ILE A 94 -5.42 -11.79 -1.14
C ILE A 94 -3.95 -11.44 -0.90
N GLU A 95 -3.71 -10.66 0.14
CA GLU A 95 -2.37 -10.34 0.61
C GLU A 95 -1.66 -11.62 1.10
N GLY A 96 -0.40 -11.79 0.71
CA GLY A 96 0.38 -12.98 1.04
C GLY A 96 0.71 -13.09 2.53
N ASP A 97 0.87 -11.95 3.21
CA ASP A 97 1.03 -11.88 4.67
C ASP A 97 -0.26 -12.30 5.38
N LEU A 98 -1.43 -11.84 4.91
CA LEU A 98 -2.73 -12.27 5.42
C LEU A 98 -2.88 -13.79 5.27
N MET A 99 -2.48 -14.37 4.13
CA MET A 99 -2.46 -15.83 3.97
C MET A 99 -1.53 -16.50 4.98
N GLN A 100 -0.33 -15.96 5.20
CA GLN A 100 0.62 -16.48 6.19
C GLN A 100 0.04 -16.43 7.62
N GLU A 101 -0.68 -15.37 7.97
CA GLU A 101 -1.32 -15.22 9.29
C GLU A 101 -2.35 -16.30 9.60
N HIS A 102 -3.01 -16.89 8.59
CA HIS A 102 -3.95 -18.00 8.80
C HIS A 102 -3.26 -19.30 9.27
N PHE A 103 -1.92 -19.38 9.19
CA PHE A 103 -1.13 -20.54 9.61
C PHE A 103 -0.34 -20.31 10.91
N ASN A 104 -0.44 -19.12 11.52
CA ASN A 104 0.17 -18.79 12.81
C ASN A 104 -0.78 -19.05 13.99
#